data_AF-A0A453FD05-F1
#
_entry.id   AF-A0A453FD05-F1
#
_cell.length_a   1.000
_cell.length_b   1.000
_cell.length_c   1.000
_cell.angle_alpha   90.00
_cell.angle_beta   90.00
_cell.angle_gamma   90.00
#
_symmetry.space_group_name_H-M   'P 1'
#
loop_
_entity.id
_entity.type
_entity.pdbx_description
1 polymer ?
#
loop_
_entity_poly.entity_id
_entity_poly.type
_entity_poly.pdbx_seq_one_letter_code
_entity_poly.pdbx_strand_id
1 'polypeptide(L)'
;RCAAWGDVCGVVSVLFSENSSGESGRKSIKVRSTLLVNLRKTPGLHALATMMESGKDNGAEWGNRLGYMILPFHIAMHDDDPLEYVRKATKVARRKKSSMESVFTYWSASMIMKIFGIKAAASLCYGMMRNTTLSFSNMAGPTEQVVFYGHPIVYIAPSVYGHPHALTMHYQSYMNIIKLVLAVEEEQFPDAHELLDDFAVSLKLIREAASGKNT
;
A
#
# COMPACT_ATOMS: atom_id res chain seq x y z
N ARG A 1 -8.25 6.50 -12.96
CA ARG A 1 -8.98 5.66 -11.98
C ARG A 1 -7.92 4.86 -11.23
N CYS A 2 -7.54 5.26 -10.01
CA CYS A 2 -6.58 4.51 -9.21
C CYS A 2 -7.15 3.12 -8.93
N ALA A 3 -6.33 2.08 -9.07
CA ALA A 3 -6.68 0.72 -8.66
C ALA A 3 -7.38 0.79 -7.30
N ALA A 4 -8.60 0.26 -7.24
CA ALA A 4 -9.35 0.26 -6.00
C ALA A 4 -8.51 -0.53 -5.00
N TRP A 5 -8.44 -0.10 -3.74
CA TRP A 5 -7.52 -0.71 -2.77
C TRP A 5 -7.75 -2.23 -2.60
N GLY A 6 -8.94 -2.70 -2.97
CA GLY A 6 -9.28 -4.10 -3.11
C GLY A 6 -8.53 -4.87 -4.18
N ASP A 7 -8.20 -4.24 -5.31
CA ASP A 7 -7.42 -4.84 -6.40
C ASP A 7 -5.99 -5.11 -5.93
N VAL A 8 -5.37 -4.12 -5.30
CA VAL A 8 -4.03 -4.23 -4.69
C VAL A 8 -3.98 -5.32 -3.62
N CYS A 9 -4.96 -5.33 -2.72
CA CYS A 9 -5.09 -6.36 -1.69
C CYS A 9 -5.32 -7.75 -2.28
N GLY A 10 -6.06 -7.83 -3.39
CA GLY A 10 -6.35 -9.07 -4.12
C GLY A 10 -5.10 -9.66 -4.75
N VAL A 11 -4.29 -8.83 -5.41
CA VAL A 11 -3.01 -9.21 -6.02
C VAL A 11 -2.06 -9.81 -4.98
N VAL A 12 -1.92 -9.15 -3.82
CA VAL A 12 -1.08 -9.64 -2.73
C VAL A 12 -1.58 -11.02 -2.22
N SER A 13 -2.90 -11.21 -2.16
CA SER A 13 -3.48 -12.47 -1.69
C SER A 13 -3.31 -13.62 -2.69
N VAL A 14 -3.45 -13.35 -3.99
CA VAL A 14 -3.22 -14.34 -5.07
C VAL A 14 -1.76 -14.77 -5.10
N LEU A 15 -0.84 -13.80 -5.05
CA LEU A 15 0.60 -14.09 -5.03
C LEU A 15 0.98 -15.07 -3.92
N PHE A 16 0.64 -14.73 -2.67
CA PHE A 16 1.01 -15.58 -1.55
C PHE A 16 0.26 -16.92 -1.56
N SER A 17 -0.88 -17.02 -2.25
CA SER A 17 -1.56 -18.29 -2.51
C SER A 17 -0.74 -19.15 -3.46
N GLU A 18 -0.25 -18.59 -4.57
CA GLU A 18 0.54 -19.33 -5.56
C GLU A 18 1.88 -19.80 -4.97
N ASN A 19 2.58 -18.95 -4.22
CA ASN A 19 3.88 -19.33 -3.65
C ASN A 19 3.76 -20.34 -2.48
N SER A 20 2.58 -20.43 -1.83
CA SER A 20 2.31 -21.45 -0.80
C SER A 20 1.91 -22.82 -1.36
N SER A 21 1.81 -22.98 -2.69
CA SER A 21 1.43 -24.26 -3.30
C SER A 21 2.52 -25.34 -3.23
N GLY A 22 3.77 -24.94 -2.94
CA GLY A 22 4.90 -25.86 -2.81
C GLY A 22 5.02 -26.57 -1.45
N GLU A 23 4.50 -25.99 -0.36
CA GLU A 23 4.70 -26.50 1.00
C GLU A 23 3.37 -26.78 1.74
N SER A 24 2.93 -28.04 1.66
CA SER A 24 2.12 -28.74 2.67
C SER A 24 0.76 -28.12 3.08
N GLY A 25 -0.29 -28.57 2.37
CA GLY A 25 -1.62 -28.80 2.93
C GLY A 25 -2.54 -27.57 3.06
N ARG A 26 -3.84 -27.86 3.07
CA ARG A 26 -5.00 -26.95 3.12
C ARG A 26 -5.06 -26.06 4.39
N LYS A 27 -4.02 -25.31 4.68
CA LYS A 27 -3.92 -24.41 5.84
C LYS A 27 -4.07 -22.97 5.35
N SER A 28 -5.16 -22.33 5.76
CA SER A 28 -5.33 -20.89 5.51
C SER A 28 -4.36 -20.11 6.40
N ILE A 29 -3.42 -19.40 5.78
CA ILE A 29 -2.49 -18.51 6.47
C ILE A 29 -3.16 -17.14 6.61
N LYS A 30 -3.26 -16.66 7.85
CA LYS A 30 -3.75 -15.32 8.15
C LYS A 30 -2.57 -14.35 8.25
N VAL A 31 -2.44 -13.49 7.27
CA VAL A 31 -1.42 -12.43 7.25
C VAL A 31 -2.06 -11.14 7.73
N ARG A 32 -1.42 -10.46 8.70
CA ARG A 32 -1.84 -9.12 9.12
C ARG A 32 -0.95 -8.12 8.44
N SER A 33 -1.53 -7.25 7.64
CA SER A 33 -0.79 -6.18 6.99
C SER A 33 -1.13 -4.81 7.58
N THR A 34 -0.16 -3.92 7.55
CA THR A 34 -0.38 -2.50 7.84
C THR A 34 -0.54 -1.75 6.53
N LEU A 35 -1.68 -1.08 6.33
CA LEU A 35 -1.90 -0.15 5.25
C LEU A 35 -1.74 1.28 5.75
N LEU A 36 -0.73 1.99 5.24
CA LEU A 36 -0.52 3.40 5.51
C LEU A 36 -1.40 4.24 4.59
N VAL A 37 -2.11 5.21 5.18
CA VAL A 37 -3.05 6.06 4.49
C VAL A 37 -2.73 7.52 4.76
N ASN A 38 -2.48 8.27 3.70
CA ASN A 38 -2.47 9.72 3.80
C ASN A 38 -3.91 10.23 3.89
N LEU A 39 -4.27 10.83 5.02
CA LEU A 39 -5.59 11.40 5.29
C LEU A 39 -5.77 12.80 4.69
N ARG A 40 -4.68 13.41 4.22
CA ARG A 40 -4.74 14.70 3.54
C ARG A 40 -5.52 14.56 2.24
N LYS A 41 -6.41 15.52 1.95
CA LYS A 41 -6.99 15.65 0.61
C LYS A 41 -5.85 15.98 -0.36
N THR A 42 -5.62 15.13 -1.35
CA THR A 42 -4.59 15.36 -2.37
C THR A 42 -4.94 16.62 -3.17
N PRO A 43 -4.17 17.72 -3.05
CA PRO A 43 -4.36 18.88 -3.93
C PRO A 43 -3.86 18.50 -5.34
N GLY A 44 -4.43 19.10 -6.38
CA GLY A 44 -3.89 18.96 -7.73
C GLY A 44 -2.47 19.54 -7.85
N LEU A 45 -1.70 19.10 -8.84
CA LEU A 45 -0.33 19.57 -9.07
C LEU A 45 -0.26 21.10 -9.22
N HIS A 46 -1.22 21.69 -9.95
CA HIS A 46 -1.32 23.13 -10.12
C HIS A 46 -1.54 23.86 -8.78
N ALA A 47 -2.42 23.31 -7.91
CA ALA A 47 -2.64 23.88 -6.58
C ALA A 47 -1.39 23.80 -5.69
N LEU A 48 -0.59 22.73 -5.82
CA LEU A 48 0.71 22.61 -5.16
C LEU A 48 1.71 23.65 -5.67
N ALA A 49 1.81 23.84 -7.00
CA ALA A 49 2.67 24.85 -7.60
C ALA A 49 2.31 26.27 -7.15
N THR A 50 1.02 26.63 -7.18
CA THR A 50 0.54 27.92 -6.68
C THR A 50 0.85 28.11 -5.19
N MET A 51 0.72 27.05 -4.37
CA MET A 51 1.10 27.10 -2.96
C MET A 51 2.61 27.32 -2.77
N MET A 52 3.46 26.70 -3.60
CA MET A 52 4.92 26.88 -3.58
C MET A 52 5.34 28.29 -3.98
N GLU A 53 4.76 28.84 -5.05
CA GLU A 53 5.12 30.15 -5.59
C GLU A 53 4.68 31.30 -4.68
N SER A 54 3.56 31.14 -3.99
CA SER A 54 2.96 32.24 -3.23
C SER A 54 3.78 32.70 -2.02
N GLY A 55 4.73 31.90 -1.51
CA GLY A 55 5.66 32.23 -0.41
C GLY A 55 5.01 32.61 0.93
N LYS A 56 3.68 32.72 0.97
CA LYS A 56 2.88 33.10 2.11
C LYS A 56 2.43 31.84 2.83
N ASP A 57 2.46 31.90 4.17
CA ASP A 57 1.84 30.90 5.02
C ASP A 57 0.32 30.98 4.83
N ASN A 58 -0.18 30.39 3.75
CA ASN A 58 -1.60 30.39 3.38
C ASN A 58 -2.40 29.40 4.24
N GLY A 59 -1.86 28.96 5.40
CA GLY A 59 -2.38 27.81 6.15
C GLY A 59 -2.23 26.50 5.40
N ALA A 60 -1.37 26.46 4.36
CA ALA A 60 -1.04 25.25 3.64
C ALA A 60 -0.22 24.36 4.56
N GLU A 61 -0.86 23.38 5.20
CA GLU A 61 -0.12 22.41 6.00
C GLU A 61 0.82 21.61 5.09
N TRP A 62 2.12 21.80 5.25
CA TRP A 62 3.15 21.03 4.60
C TRP A 62 3.35 19.71 5.33
N GLY A 63 3.49 18.62 4.58
CA GLY A 63 3.70 17.27 5.12
C GLY A 63 2.51 16.31 4.94
N ASN A 64 2.70 15.11 5.49
CA ASN A 64 1.76 14.00 5.38
C ASN A 64 0.96 13.84 6.67
N ARG A 65 -0.36 13.63 6.54
CA ARG A 65 -1.22 13.26 7.66
C ARG A 65 -1.43 11.75 7.62
N LEU A 66 -0.47 10.99 8.13
CA LEU A 66 -0.47 9.53 8.03
C LEU A 66 -1.29 8.90 9.15
N GLY A 67 -2.34 8.19 8.77
CA GLY A 67 -3.00 7.19 9.60
C GLY A 67 -2.71 5.79 9.07
N TYR A 68 -3.11 4.76 9.81
CA TYR A 68 -2.96 3.38 9.36
C TYR A 68 -4.20 2.55 9.60
N MET A 69 -4.33 1.46 8.85
CA MET A 69 -5.35 0.44 9.08
C MET A 69 -4.71 -0.94 9.05
N ILE A 70 -5.16 -1.83 9.92
CA ILE A 70 -4.72 -3.23 9.91
C ILE A 70 -5.67 -4.02 9.00
N LEU A 71 -5.12 -4.58 7.92
CA LEU A 71 -5.86 -5.40 6.97
C LEU A 71 -5.51 -6.88 7.13
N PRO A 72 -6.47 -7.72 7.55
CA PRO A 72 -6.26 -9.16 7.57
C PRO A 72 -6.42 -9.74 6.16
N PHE A 73 -5.34 -10.31 5.64
CA PHE A 73 -5.37 -11.13 4.43
C PHE A 73 -5.54 -12.59 4.80
N HIS A 74 -6.35 -13.27 4.00
CA HIS A 74 -6.51 -14.72 4.09
C HIS A 74 -5.87 -15.27 2.83
N ILE A 75 -4.69 -15.85 3.00
CA ILE A 75 -4.10 -16.72 2.01
C ILE A 75 -4.85 -18.05 2.19
N ALA A 76 -5.63 -18.40 1.20
CA ALA A 76 -6.27 -19.71 1.09
C ALA A 76 -5.79 -20.32 -0.23
N MET A 77 -6.22 -21.53 -0.57
CA MET A 77 -6.17 -22.03 -1.95
C MET A 77 -7.60 -21.94 -2.47
N HIS A 78 -7.81 -21.25 -3.59
CA HIS A 78 -9.08 -21.20 -4.30
C HIS A 78 -8.82 -21.77 -5.69
N ASP A 79 -9.17 -23.04 -5.88
CA ASP A 79 -8.87 -23.79 -7.11
C ASP A 79 -9.76 -23.35 -8.30
N ASP A 80 -10.84 -22.58 -8.06
CA ASP A 80 -11.91 -22.36 -9.06
C ASP A 80 -12.09 -20.91 -9.57
N ASP A 81 -11.77 -19.85 -8.79
CA ASP A 81 -11.96 -18.44 -9.22
C ASP A 81 -10.89 -17.49 -8.63
N PRO A 82 -9.85 -17.08 -9.40
CA PRO A 82 -8.81 -16.16 -8.90
C PRO A 82 -9.37 -14.77 -8.54
N LEU A 83 -10.55 -14.41 -9.05
CA LEU A 83 -11.23 -13.15 -8.70
C LEU A 83 -11.90 -13.20 -7.33
N GLU A 84 -12.08 -14.37 -6.72
CA GLU A 84 -12.65 -14.48 -5.38
C GLU A 84 -11.77 -13.76 -4.34
N TYR A 85 -10.45 -13.90 -4.47
CA TYR A 85 -9.48 -13.15 -3.65
C TYR A 85 -9.69 -11.65 -3.78
N VAL A 86 -9.78 -11.14 -5.02
CA VAL A 86 -9.99 -9.72 -5.30
C VAL A 86 -11.30 -9.23 -4.70
N ARG A 87 -12.40 -9.99 -4.86
CA ARG A 87 -13.72 -9.63 -4.30
C ARG A 87 -13.70 -9.60 -2.78
N LYS A 88 -13.11 -10.61 -2.14
CA LYS A 88 -13.02 -10.72 -0.68
C LYS A 88 -12.13 -9.61 -0.10
N ALA A 89 -10.97 -9.40 -0.71
CA ALA A 89 -10.07 -8.31 -0.39
C ALA A 89 -10.74 -6.94 -0.53
N THR A 90 -11.48 -6.72 -1.62
CA THR A 90 -12.27 -5.50 -1.84
C THR A 90 -13.33 -5.28 -0.77
N LYS A 91 -14.05 -6.33 -0.37
CA LYS A 91 -15.06 -6.25 0.70
C LYS A 91 -14.44 -5.86 2.04
N VAL A 92 -13.31 -6.47 2.40
CA VAL A 92 -12.57 -6.16 3.63
C VAL A 92 -12.02 -4.73 3.59
N ALA A 93 -11.37 -4.34 2.49
CA ALA A 93 -10.83 -3.00 2.31
C ALA A 93 -11.92 -1.93 2.39
N ARG A 94 -13.09 -2.15 1.76
CA ARG A 94 -14.23 -1.24 1.84
C ARG A 94 -14.74 -1.10 3.27
N ARG A 95 -14.87 -2.22 3.99
CA ARG A 95 -15.31 -2.23 5.39
C ARG A 95 -14.35 -1.45 6.29
N LYS A 96 -13.03 -1.65 6.12
CA LYS A 96 -11.99 -0.94 6.88
C LYS A 96 -11.93 0.54 6.52
N LYS A 97 -12.09 0.89 5.25
CA LYS A 97 -12.23 2.28 4.83
C LYS A 97 -13.45 2.95 5.49
N SER A 98 -14.58 2.26 5.57
CA SER A 98 -15.78 2.78 6.24
C SER A 98 -15.69 2.84 7.77
N SER A 99 -14.79 2.08 8.40
CA SER A 99 -14.62 2.11 9.86
C SER A 99 -13.81 3.31 10.35
N MET A 100 -13.30 4.16 9.44
CA MET A 100 -12.50 5.35 9.76
C MET A 100 -11.27 5.06 10.65
N GLU A 101 -10.75 3.84 10.60
CA GLU A 101 -9.64 3.40 11.46
C GLU A 101 -8.36 4.22 11.21
N SER A 102 -8.08 4.59 9.95
CA SER A 102 -6.96 5.50 9.64
C SER A 102 -7.13 6.87 10.27
N VAL A 103 -8.35 7.41 10.31
CA VAL A 103 -8.63 8.70 10.93
C VAL A 103 -8.45 8.61 12.44
N PHE A 104 -8.99 7.56 13.05
CA PHE A 104 -8.86 7.33 14.48
C PHE A 104 -7.38 7.17 14.89
N THR A 105 -6.61 6.33 14.19
CA THR A 105 -5.20 6.10 14.50
C THR A 105 -4.35 7.36 14.37
N TYR A 106 -4.59 8.19 13.36
CA TYR A 106 -3.93 9.50 13.23
C TYR A 106 -4.23 10.41 14.43
N TRP A 107 -5.50 10.52 14.82
CA TRP A 107 -5.91 11.35 15.97
C TRP A 107 -5.31 10.83 17.28
N SER A 108 -5.35 9.52 17.52
CA SER A 108 -4.73 8.90 18.70
C SER A 108 -3.23 9.14 18.74
N ALA A 109 -2.52 8.96 17.61
CA ALA A 109 -1.09 9.22 17.53
C ALA A 109 -0.76 10.70 17.78
N SER A 110 -1.54 11.62 17.20
CA SER A 110 -1.39 13.06 17.42
C SER A 110 -1.60 13.44 18.89
N MET A 111 -2.61 12.85 19.55
CA MET A 111 -2.88 13.05 20.97
C MET A 111 -1.73 12.53 21.84
N ILE A 112 -1.25 11.31 21.58
CA ILE A 112 -0.14 10.70 22.33
C ILE A 112 1.14 11.52 22.15
N MET A 113 1.41 11.98 20.92
CA MET A 113 2.58 12.81 20.66
C MET A 113 2.53 14.14 21.41
N LYS A 114 1.35 14.75 21.57
CA LYS A 114 1.18 16.00 22.33
C LYS A 114 1.26 15.80 23.84
N ILE A 115 0.71 14.70 24.38
CA ILE A 115 0.63 14.47 25.83
C ILE A 115 1.90 13.80 26.37
N PHE A 116 2.38 12.75 25.69
CA PHE A 116 3.47 11.89 26.15
C PHE A 116 4.77 12.07 25.36
N GLY A 117 4.76 12.91 24.33
CA GLY A 117 5.93 13.23 23.52
C GLY A 117 6.28 12.18 22.46
N ILE A 118 7.34 12.47 21.71
CA ILE A 118 7.75 11.68 20.53
C ILE A 118 8.18 10.25 20.87
N LYS A 119 8.81 10.02 22.03
CA LYS A 119 9.28 8.68 22.44
C LYS A 119 8.10 7.72 22.64
N ALA A 120 7.03 8.18 23.27
CA ALA A 120 5.83 7.37 23.49
C ALA A 120 5.08 7.11 22.17
N ALA A 121 4.96 8.13 21.31
CA ALA A 121 4.36 7.96 19.99
C ALA A 121 5.15 6.97 19.12
N ALA A 122 6.47 7.08 19.09
CA ALA A 122 7.36 6.17 18.36
C ALA A 122 7.26 4.72 18.90
N SER A 123 7.24 4.55 20.22
CA SER A 123 7.08 3.23 20.86
C SER A 123 5.73 2.59 20.50
N LEU A 124 4.64 3.36 20.50
CA LEU A 124 3.33 2.86 20.07
C LEU A 124 3.35 2.43 18.60
N CYS A 125 3.87 3.29 17.71
CA CYS A 125 3.97 2.99 16.28
C CYS A 125 4.81 1.73 16.05
N TYR A 126 5.98 1.64 16.68
CA TYR A 126 6.87 0.48 16.58
C TYR A 126 6.21 -0.80 17.09
N GLY A 127 5.57 -0.73 18.26
CA GLY A 127 4.84 -1.87 18.85
C GLY A 127 3.70 -2.35 17.96
N MET A 128 2.97 -1.44 17.30
CA MET A 128 1.94 -1.81 16.34
C MET A 128 2.55 -2.51 15.12
N MET A 129 3.59 -1.92 14.51
CA MET A 129 4.18 -2.46 13.29
C MET A 129 4.85 -3.81 13.53
N ARG A 130 5.50 -4.01 14.68
CA ARG A 130 6.07 -5.31 15.07
C ARG A 130 5.03 -6.44 15.09
N ASN A 131 3.75 -6.12 15.30
CA ASN A 131 2.67 -7.11 15.35
C ASN A 131 2.03 -7.40 13.98
N THR A 132 2.50 -6.76 12.90
CA THR A 132 2.06 -7.05 11.54
C THR A 132 3.18 -7.72 10.73
N THR A 133 2.79 -8.51 9.74
CA THR A 133 3.69 -9.35 8.94
C THR A 133 4.36 -8.55 7.82
N LEU A 134 3.62 -7.62 7.23
CA LEU A 134 4.09 -6.78 6.12
C LEU A 134 3.40 -5.42 6.17
N SER A 135 3.97 -4.45 5.47
CA SER A 135 3.30 -3.18 5.20
C SER A 135 3.10 -2.95 3.71
N PHE A 136 2.03 -2.25 3.36
CA PHE A 136 1.89 -1.74 2.01
C PHE A 136 1.25 -0.36 1.97
N SER A 137 1.50 0.37 0.90
CA SER A 137 0.88 1.68 0.65
C SER A 137 0.46 1.82 -0.80
N ASN A 138 -0.50 2.72 -1.04
CA ASN A 138 -0.94 3.09 -2.38
C ASN A 138 -1.00 4.60 -2.49
N MET A 139 -0.23 5.16 -3.41
CA MET A 139 -0.15 6.59 -3.66
C MET A 139 -0.50 6.91 -5.11
N ALA A 140 -1.53 7.75 -5.26
CA ALA A 140 -1.88 8.34 -6.53
C ALA A 140 -0.91 9.48 -6.84
N GLY A 141 -0.01 9.29 -7.79
CA GLY A 141 0.89 10.34 -8.26
C GLY A 141 0.30 11.18 -9.39
N PRO A 142 1.08 12.15 -9.89
CA PRO A 142 0.67 13.03 -10.97
C PRO A 142 0.25 12.26 -12.22
N THR A 143 -0.83 12.69 -12.88
CA THR A 143 -1.26 12.15 -14.18
C THR A 143 -0.52 12.78 -15.35
N GLU A 144 0.12 13.91 -15.13
CA GLU A 144 0.92 14.66 -16.10
C GLU A 144 2.41 14.38 -15.89
N GLN A 145 3.21 14.51 -16.95
CA GLN A 145 4.65 14.38 -16.85
C GLN A 145 5.21 15.57 -16.05
N VAL A 146 5.95 15.26 -14.99
CA VAL A 146 6.66 16.23 -14.18
C VAL A 146 8.06 16.42 -14.76
N VAL A 147 8.49 17.67 -14.88
CA VAL A 147 9.85 18.05 -15.27
C VAL A 147 10.57 18.60 -14.04
N PHE A 148 11.72 18.00 -13.70
CA PHE A 148 12.55 18.40 -12.57
C PHE A 148 13.84 19.03 -13.09
N TYR A 149 14.02 20.33 -12.89
CA TYR A 149 15.18 21.09 -13.39
C TYR A 149 15.48 20.87 -14.88
N GLY A 150 14.43 20.85 -15.72
CA GLY A 150 14.58 20.60 -17.17
C GLY A 150 14.69 19.12 -17.55
N HIS A 151 14.75 18.20 -16.58
CA HIS A 151 14.79 16.76 -16.82
C HIS A 151 13.41 16.12 -16.61
N PRO A 152 12.81 15.50 -17.64
CA PRO A 152 11.52 14.83 -17.48
C PRO A 152 11.66 13.60 -16.58
N ILE A 153 10.83 13.53 -15.54
CA ILE A 153 10.76 12.36 -14.67
C ILE A 153 10.07 11.22 -15.43
N VAL A 154 10.76 10.10 -15.57
CA VAL A 154 10.25 8.89 -16.26
C VAL A 154 9.44 8.01 -15.30
N TYR A 155 9.86 7.92 -14.04
CA TYR A 155 9.13 7.16 -13.02
C TYR A 155 9.37 7.71 -11.62
N ILE A 156 8.45 7.36 -10.72
CA ILE A 156 8.53 7.65 -9.30
C ILE A 156 8.48 6.31 -8.56
N ALA A 157 9.49 6.04 -7.72
CA ALA A 157 9.60 4.82 -6.94
C ALA A 157 9.86 5.17 -5.47
N PRO A 158 8.80 5.42 -4.67
CA PRO A 158 8.95 5.74 -3.26
C PRO A 158 9.30 4.48 -2.47
N SER A 159 10.12 4.64 -1.43
CA SER A 159 10.44 3.60 -0.47
C SER A 159 10.61 4.18 0.93
N VAL A 160 10.45 3.34 1.95
CA VAL A 160 10.66 3.68 3.36
C VAL A 160 11.46 2.57 4.05
N TYR A 161 12.24 2.95 5.08
CA TYR A 161 13.02 2.01 5.90
C TYR A 161 12.73 2.19 7.39
N GLY A 162 13.25 1.29 8.22
CA GLY A 162 13.16 1.38 9.69
C GLY A 162 11.87 0.83 10.32
N HIS A 163 10.98 0.27 9.51
CA HIS A 163 9.83 -0.49 9.99
C HIS A 163 10.29 -1.91 10.37
N PRO A 164 9.77 -2.52 11.44
CA PRO A 164 10.11 -3.90 11.82
C PRO A 164 9.41 -4.92 10.91
N HIS A 165 9.59 -4.78 9.60
CA HIS A 165 9.02 -5.62 8.54
C HIS A 165 10.11 -6.03 7.57
N ALA A 166 10.17 -7.33 7.26
CA ALA A 166 11.06 -7.87 6.24
C ALA A 166 10.56 -7.63 4.81
N LEU A 167 9.28 -7.28 4.64
CA LEU A 167 8.67 -6.95 3.36
C LEU A 167 7.78 -5.71 3.48
N THR A 168 8.06 -4.71 2.64
CA THR A 168 7.26 -3.51 2.46
C THR A 168 6.98 -3.28 0.98
N MET A 169 5.71 -2.99 0.66
CA MET A 169 5.26 -2.85 -0.72
C MET A 169 4.67 -1.48 -1.00
N HIS A 170 5.09 -0.82 -2.06
CA HIS A 170 4.54 0.47 -2.47
C HIS A 170 3.96 0.40 -3.87
N TYR A 171 2.69 0.78 -3.98
CA TYR A 171 2.04 1.01 -5.26
C TYR A 171 2.02 2.50 -5.54
N GLN A 172 2.67 2.92 -6.62
CA GLN A 172 2.74 4.31 -7.04
C GLN A 172 2.21 4.43 -8.47
N SER A 173 1.13 5.20 -8.66
CA SER A 173 0.71 5.58 -10.02
C SER A 173 1.43 6.84 -10.46
N TYR A 174 1.94 6.87 -11.68
CA TYR A 174 2.46 8.08 -12.30
C TYR A 174 2.10 8.06 -13.78
N MET A 175 1.51 9.14 -14.25
CA MET A 175 0.81 9.22 -15.53
C MET A 175 -0.29 8.14 -15.59
N ASN A 176 -0.14 7.16 -16.48
CA ASN A 176 -1.03 6.01 -16.61
C ASN A 176 -0.32 4.68 -16.31
N ILE A 177 0.83 4.72 -15.64
CA ILE A 177 1.63 3.55 -15.27
C ILE A 177 1.55 3.38 -13.76
N ILE A 178 1.27 2.16 -13.31
CA ILE A 178 1.39 1.76 -11.90
C ILE A 178 2.72 1.04 -11.76
N LYS A 179 3.55 1.49 -10.81
CA LYS A 179 4.75 0.77 -10.40
C LYS A 179 4.54 0.14 -9.03
N LEU A 180 4.92 -1.13 -8.93
CA LEU A 180 5.14 -1.83 -7.67
C LEU A 180 6.61 -1.68 -7.29
N VAL A 181 6.87 -1.22 -6.08
CA VAL A 181 8.20 -1.14 -5.48
C VAL A 181 8.21 -2.04 -4.26
N LEU A 182 9.13 -3.00 -4.22
CA LEU A 182 9.35 -3.85 -3.06
C LEU A 182 10.60 -3.38 -2.31
N ALA A 183 10.45 -3.20 -1.01
CA ALA A 183 11.57 -3.05 -0.09
C ALA A 183 11.60 -4.32 0.77
N VAL A 184 12.70 -5.06 0.67
CA VAL A 184 12.87 -6.37 1.31
C VAL A 184 14.13 -6.41 2.15
N GLU A 185 14.11 -7.26 3.18
CA GLU A 185 15.29 -7.67 3.91
C GLU A 185 15.96 -8.82 3.17
N GLU A 186 17.15 -8.57 2.62
CA GLU A 186 17.87 -9.48 1.72
C GLU A 186 18.13 -10.87 2.35
N GLU A 187 18.42 -10.91 3.65
CA GLU A 187 18.64 -12.18 4.38
C GLU A 187 17.37 -13.05 4.44
N GLN A 188 16.18 -12.44 4.43
CA GLN A 188 14.89 -13.15 4.49
C GLN A 188 14.28 -13.38 3.10
N PHE A 189 14.67 -12.56 2.11
CA PHE A 189 14.19 -12.63 0.73
C PHE A 189 15.37 -12.60 -0.25
N PRO A 190 16.18 -13.67 -0.32
CA PRO A 190 17.32 -13.73 -1.23
C PRO A 190 16.91 -13.64 -2.70
N ASP A 191 15.71 -14.16 -3.04
CA ASP A 191 15.16 -14.21 -4.40
C ASP A 191 14.13 -13.11 -4.65
N ALA A 192 14.42 -11.88 -4.22
CA ALA A 192 13.50 -10.73 -4.33
C ALA A 192 13.04 -10.42 -5.76
N HIS A 193 13.86 -10.77 -6.76
CA HIS A 193 13.52 -10.62 -8.18
C HIS A 193 12.46 -11.63 -8.63
N GLU A 194 12.54 -12.88 -8.17
CA GLU A 194 11.52 -13.90 -8.45
C GLU A 194 10.19 -13.50 -7.81
N LEU A 195 10.22 -12.98 -6.58
CA LEU A 195 9.02 -12.45 -5.93
C LEU A 195 8.35 -11.33 -6.75
N LEU A 196 9.14 -10.45 -7.39
CA LEU A 196 8.62 -9.42 -8.29
C LEU A 196 7.99 -10.01 -9.56
N ASP A 197 8.60 -11.03 -10.13
CA ASP A 197 8.10 -11.72 -11.32
C ASP A 197 6.79 -12.44 -11.02
N ASP A 198 6.71 -13.10 -9.86
CA ASP A 198 5.48 -13.72 -9.39
C ASP A 198 4.34 -12.69 -9.23
N PHE A 199 4.63 -11.49 -8.70
CA PHE A 199 3.65 -10.39 -8.66
C PHE A 199 3.13 -10.04 -10.06
N ALA A 200 4.02 -10.01 -11.06
CA ALA A 200 3.64 -9.73 -12.44
C ALA A 200 2.77 -10.84 -13.04
N VAL A 201 3.09 -12.10 -12.74
CA VAL A 201 2.30 -13.27 -13.14
C VAL A 201 0.90 -13.23 -12.52
N SER A 202 0.79 -13.08 -11.20
CA SER A 202 -0.51 -13.02 -10.52
C SER A 202 -1.39 -11.86 -11.03
N LEU A 203 -0.78 -10.69 -11.31
CA LEU A 203 -1.48 -9.55 -11.92
C LEU A 203 -2.04 -9.89 -13.31
N LYS A 204 -1.25 -10.60 -14.12
CA LYS A 204 -1.66 -11.04 -15.45
C LYS A 204 -2.83 -12.02 -15.37
N LEU A 205 -2.77 -13.00 -14.48
CA LEU A 205 -3.85 -13.97 -14.26
C LEU A 205 -5.16 -13.31 -13.82
N ILE A 206 -5.10 -12.36 -12.89
CA ILE A 206 -6.27 -11.58 -12.46
C ILE A 206 -6.86 -10.80 -13.64
N ARG A 207 -6.00 -10.16 -14.45
CA ARG A 207 -6.45 -9.40 -15.63
C ARG A 207 -7.14 -10.27 -16.67
N GLU A 208 -6.56 -11.45 -16.96
CA GLU A 208 -7.11 -12.40 -17.91
C GLU A 208 -8.47 -12.94 -17.42
N ALA A 209 -8.55 -13.36 -16.15
CA ALA A 209 -9.80 -13.81 -15.54
C ALA A 209 -10.89 -12.72 -15.52
N ALA A 210 -10.51 -11.46 -15.30
CA ALA A 210 -11.43 -10.32 -15.35
C ALA A 210 -11.93 -10.03 -16.77
N SER A 211 -11.11 -10.30 -17.79
CA SER A 211 -11.44 -10.06 -19.19
C SER A 211 -12.33 -11.17 -19.76
N GLY A 212 -12.10 -12.42 -19.38
CA GLY A 212 -12.87 -13.59 -19.84
C GLY A 212 -14.30 -13.69 -19.31
N LYS A 213 -14.67 -12.91 -18.28
CA LYS A 213 -16.07 -12.83 -17.77
C LYS A 213 -16.94 -11.79 -18.47
N ASN A 214 -16.37 -10.99 -19.39
CA ASN A 214 -17.09 -9.95 -20.14
C ASN A 214 -17.51 -10.39 -21.56
N THR A 215 -17.36 -11.67 -21.87
CA THR A 215 -17.84 -12.36 -23.09
C THR A 215 -18.84 -13.42 -22.70
#